data_AF-M0K401-F1
#
_entry.id   AF-M0K401-F1
#
_cell.length_a   1.000
_cell.length_b   1.000
_cell.length_c   1.000
_cell.angle_alpha   90.00
_cell.angle_beta   90.00
_cell.angle_gamma   90.00
#
_symmetry.space_group_name_H-M   'P 1'
#
loop_
_entity.id
_entity.type
_entity.pdbx_description
1 polymer ?
#
loop_
_entity_poly.entity_id
_entity_poly.type
_entity_poly.pdbx_seq_one_letter_code
_entity_poly.pdbx_strand_id
1 'polypeptide(L)'
;MSAIGTLYLYKAVPSTNRFVPYTGHGVIGTTHAGDIESLVNRVIEKGLPTYLLEEIDLVVFPRHVDGERYVGEVVEFVDDPSVVESNNDRSGTIHKDGTTIHWNSVCWRRPDGSFELAYDHPQFGDDRRQVDTGIFDRLSDLRDEPVSAVEDAFHRRHRYVQYLVQEGLTDFDDLFGVLADLETNEAATVERLRRQAGTPDSPQLEVGTGDD
;
A
#
# COMPACT_ATOMS: atom_id res chain seq x y z
N MET A 1 0.58 27.91 0.58
CA MET A 1 0.08 26.99 1.63
C MET A 1 0.84 25.69 1.43
N SER A 2 1.84 25.43 2.26
CA SER A 2 2.84 24.38 1.99
C SER A 2 2.28 23.02 2.38
N ALA A 3 2.23 22.09 1.43
CA ALA A 3 1.80 20.72 1.68
C ALA A 3 2.85 20.03 2.58
N ILE A 4 2.43 19.60 3.77
CA ILE A 4 3.22 18.71 4.61
C ILE A 4 3.12 17.33 3.98
N GLY A 5 4.11 16.98 3.15
CA GLY A 5 4.32 15.63 2.65
C GLY A 5 4.65 14.69 3.81
N THR A 6 3.92 13.58 3.93
CA THR A 6 4.14 12.50 4.89
C THR A 6 4.64 11.31 4.10
N LEU A 7 5.94 11.08 4.14
CA LEU A 7 6.61 9.90 3.58
C LEU A 7 6.35 8.67 4.48
N TYR A 8 6.09 7.49 3.91
CA TYR A 8 6.01 6.22 4.65
C TYR A 8 7.02 5.23 4.04
N LEU A 9 8.17 5.02 4.68
CA LEU A 9 9.09 3.92 4.35
C LEU A 9 8.51 2.60 4.89
N TYR A 10 8.62 1.51 4.14
CA TYR A 10 8.29 0.16 4.65
C TYR A 10 9.30 -0.87 4.17
N LYS A 11 10.18 -1.33 5.07
CA LYS A 11 11.09 -2.47 4.82
C LYS A 11 10.64 -3.69 5.61
N ALA A 12 10.51 -4.84 4.96
CA ALA A 12 10.19 -6.11 5.61
C ALA A 12 11.28 -7.16 5.34
N VAL A 13 12.15 -7.49 6.30
CA VAL A 13 13.09 -8.65 6.23
C VAL A 13 13.48 -9.16 7.63
N PRO A 14 13.80 -10.48 7.82
CA PRO A 14 14.13 -11.09 9.11
C PRO A 14 15.57 -10.83 9.59
N SER A 15 15.76 -11.07 10.89
CA SER A 15 16.91 -10.77 11.74
C SER A 15 18.25 -11.42 11.35
N THR A 16 19.34 -10.64 11.22
CA THR A 16 20.60 -10.79 12.02
C THR A 16 21.64 -9.66 11.82
N ASN A 17 21.72 -8.78 12.82
CA ASN A 17 22.89 -8.18 13.51
C ASN A 17 24.12 -7.58 12.75
N ARG A 18 24.11 -6.26 12.49
CA ARG A 18 25.22 -5.29 12.83
C ARG A 18 24.75 -3.81 12.69
N PHE A 19 24.90 -3.02 13.75
CA PHE A 19 24.29 -1.68 13.94
C PHE A 19 24.63 -0.59 12.89
N VAL A 20 23.64 0.31 12.66
CA VAL A 20 23.60 1.57 11.85
C VAL A 20 23.16 1.36 10.38
N PRO A 21 22.09 1.99 9.85
CA PRO A 21 20.76 1.44 9.45
C PRO A 21 20.70 0.05 8.75
N TYR A 22 21.80 -0.68 8.73
CA TYR A 22 22.01 -2.00 8.14
C TYR A 22 21.61 -3.16 9.07
N THR A 23 20.57 -2.99 9.89
CA THR A 23 20.06 -4.07 10.78
C THR A 23 18.74 -4.67 10.32
N GLY A 24 18.27 -4.38 9.09
CA GLY A 24 17.00 -4.92 8.60
C GLY A 24 15.79 -4.43 9.40
N HIS A 25 15.85 -3.22 9.97
CA HIS A 25 14.73 -2.65 10.71
C HIS A 25 13.84 -1.85 9.76
N GLY A 26 12.52 -2.03 9.85
CA GLY A 26 11.57 -1.11 9.24
C GLY A 26 11.70 0.27 9.86
N VAL A 27 11.76 1.31 9.03
CA VAL A 27 11.85 2.71 9.46
C VAL A 27 10.65 3.44 8.89
N ILE A 28 10.01 4.32 9.65
CA ILE A 28 9.01 5.27 9.14
C ILE A 28 9.50 6.66 9.53
N GLY A 29 9.50 7.59 8.58
CA GLY A 29 9.96 8.96 8.81
C GLY A 29 9.23 9.95 7.92
N THR A 30 9.09 11.19 8.39
CA THR A 30 8.43 12.25 7.62
C THR A 30 9.43 13.31 7.19
N THR A 31 9.21 13.90 6.02
CA THR A 31 10.06 14.97 5.49
C THR A 31 9.25 15.94 4.66
N HIS A 32 9.65 17.20 4.64
CA HIS A 32 8.94 18.23 3.88
C HIS A 32 9.36 18.22 2.41
N ALA A 33 8.60 17.47 1.59
CA ALA A 33 8.67 17.42 0.13
C ALA A 33 7.25 17.31 -0.46
N GLY A 34 6.99 18.04 -1.55
CA GLY A 34 5.67 18.06 -2.20
C GLY A 34 5.50 17.07 -3.36
N ASP A 35 6.62 16.54 -3.84
CA ASP A 35 6.75 15.61 -4.97
C ASP A 35 8.15 14.96 -4.94
N ILE A 36 8.39 14.04 -5.87
CA ILE A 36 9.63 13.26 -5.96
C ILE A 36 10.86 14.14 -6.23
N GLU A 37 10.76 15.15 -7.10
CA GLU A 37 11.88 16.06 -7.38
C GLU A 37 12.26 16.87 -6.14
N SER A 38 11.26 17.37 -5.41
CA SER A 38 11.45 18.09 -4.15
C SER A 38 12.10 17.19 -3.08
N LEU A 39 11.73 15.91 -3.04
CA LEU A 39 12.34 14.93 -2.13
C LEU A 39 13.83 14.71 -2.47
N VAL A 40 14.15 14.47 -3.74
CA VAL A 40 15.54 14.27 -4.18
C VAL A 40 16.38 15.51 -3.88
N ASN A 41 15.88 16.71 -4.22
CA ASN A 41 16.57 17.96 -3.91
C ASN A 41 16.79 18.12 -2.40
N ARG A 42 15.80 17.75 -1.57
CA ARG A 42 15.93 17.83 -0.11
C ARG A 42 17.02 16.91 0.44
N VAL A 43 17.13 15.68 -0.07
CA VAL A 43 18.18 14.73 0.34
C VAL A 43 19.56 15.32 0.06
N ILE A 44 19.75 15.87 -1.14
CA ILE A 44 20.98 16.53 -1.56
C ILE A 44 21.30 17.76 -0.69
N GLU A 45 20.31 18.64 -0.47
CA GLU A 45 20.45 19.82 0.40
C GLU A 45 20.87 19.46 1.83
N LYS A 46 20.49 18.28 2.31
CA LYS A 46 20.86 17.77 3.64
C LYS A 46 22.22 17.07 3.65
N GLY A 47 22.91 17.02 2.52
CA GLY A 47 24.21 16.36 2.37
C GLY A 47 24.12 14.84 2.49
N LEU A 48 22.93 14.27 2.29
CA LEU A 48 22.74 12.82 2.28
C LEU A 48 23.09 12.27 0.89
N PRO A 49 23.80 11.14 0.80
CA PRO A 49 24.06 10.51 -0.49
C PRO A 49 22.78 10.07 -1.19
N THR A 50 22.67 10.38 -2.48
CA THR A 50 21.52 10.07 -3.35
C THR A 50 21.24 8.58 -3.49
N TYR A 51 22.26 7.72 -3.41
CA TYR A 51 22.08 6.26 -3.44
C TYR A 51 21.24 5.74 -2.26
N LEU A 52 21.09 6.50 -1.17
CA LEU A 52 20.22 6.11 -0.06
C LEU A 52 18.73 6.14 -0.42
N LEU A 53 18.36 6.79 -1.53
CA LEU A 53 16.98 6.78 -2.01
C LEU A 53 16.57 5.39 -2.52
N GLU A 54 17.49 4.61 -3.07
CA GLU A 54 17.22 3.23 -3.54
C GLU A 54 16.88 2.26 -2.38
N GLU A 55 17.29 2.61 -1.16
CA GLU A 55 16.97 1.89 0.06
C GLU A 55 15.55 2.18 0.58
N ILE A 56 14.84 3.14 -0.03
CA ILE A 56 13.47 3.50 0.33
C ILE A 56 12.51 2.66 -0.52
N ASP A 57 11.72 1.81 0.15
CA ASP A 57 10.74 0.98 -0.55
C ASP A 57 9.56 1.78 -1.10
N LEU A 58 9.05 2.72 -0.31
CA LEU A 58 7.86 3.49 -0.63
C LEU A 58 7.97 4.94 -0.16
N VAL A 59 7.33 5.81 -0.93
CA VAL A 59 7.20 7.23 -0.68
C VAL A 59 5.75 7.63 -0.85
N VAL A 60 5.18 8.35 0.12
CA VAL A 60 3.78 8.82 0.03
C VAL A 60 3.79 10.35 0.01
N PHE A 61 3.02 10.91 -0.90
CA PHE A 61 2.82 12.35 -1.07
C PHE A 61 1.36 12.71 -0.73
N PRO A 62 1.05 13.01 0.53
CA PRO A 62 -0.26 13.54 0.89
C PRO A 62 -0.46 14.95 0.34
N ARG A 63 -1.72 15.29 0.11
CA ARG A 63 -2.20 16.59 -0.31
C ARG A 63 -3.21 17.10 0.71
N HIS A 64 -3.29 18.42 0.82
CA HIS A 64 -4.35 19.10 1.54
C HIS A 64 -4.89 20.21 0.63
N VAL A 65 -6.08 19.99 0.09
CA VAL A 65 -6.72 20.87 -0.90
C VAL A 65 -8.17 21.08 -0.46
N ASP A 66 -8.62 22.33 -0.43
CA ASP A 66 -10.00 22.70 -0.06
C ASP A 66 -10.49 22.13 1.29
N GLY A 67 -9.58 22.01 2.26
CA GLY A 67 -9.89 21.47 3.60
C GLY A 67 -9.84 19.94 3.70
N GLU A 68 -9.71 19.25 2.57
CA GLU A 68 -9.64 17.79 2.50
C GLU A 68 -8.19 17.29 2.48
N ARG A 69 -7.88 16.30 3.32
CA ARG A 69 -6.58 15.63 3.33
C ARG A 69 -6.70 14.26 2.71
N TYR A 70 -5.87 13.99 1.71
CA TYR A 70 -5.85 12.72 1.00
C TYR A 70 -4.43 12.36 0.55
N VAL A 71 -4.19 11.09 0.24
CA VAL A 71 -2.96 10.67 -0.44
C VAL A 71 -3.06 11.10 -1.90
N GLY A 72 -2.13 11.93 -2.37
CA GLY A 72 -2.10 12.34 -3.77
C GLY A 72 -1.44 11.27 -4.65
N GLU A 73 -0.31 10.75 -4.17
CA GLU A 73 0.53 9.82 -4.91
C GLU A 73 1.38 8.98 -3.95
N VAL A 74 1.66 7.74 -4.35
CA VAL A 74 2.60 6.83 -3.70
C VAL A 74 3.59 6.38 -4.76
N VAL A 75 4.88 6.47 -4.45
CA VAL A 75 5.99 6.22 -5.36
C VAL A 75 6.91 5.15 -4.78
N GLU A 76 7.42 4.28 -5.63
CA GLU A 76 8.55 3.38 -5.37
C GLU A 76 9.80 3.88 -6.12
N PHE A 77 10.97 3.58 -5.59
CA PHE A 77 12.22 3.68 -6.36
C PHE A 77 12.48 2.35 -7.06
N VAL A 78 12.90 2.44 -8.33
CA VAL A 78 13.01 1.27 -9.21
C VAL A 78 14.46 1.08 -9.60
N ASP A 79 14.97 -0.14 -9.40
CA ASP A 79 16.36 -0.48 -9.77
C ASP A 79 16.46 -0.76 -11.29
N ASP A 80 15.47 -1.48 -11.84
CA ASP A 80 15.38 -1.78 -13.28
C ASP A 80 14.17 -1.05 -13.91
N PRO A 81 14.36 0.07 -14.64
CA PRO A 81 13.24 0.81 -15.22
C PRO A 81 12.45 0.01 -16.27
N SER A 82 12.92 -1.16 -16.72
CA SER A 82 12.19 -2.02 -17.64
C SER A 82 10.99 -2.75 -17.01
N VAL A 83 10.93 -2.84 -15.67
CA VAL A 83 9.77 -3.42 -14.96
C VAL A 83 8.56 -2.48 -14.93
N VAL A 84 8.71 -1.24 -15.40
CA VAL A 84 7.64 -0.24 -15.43
C VAL A 84 7.40 0.19 -16.86
N GLU A 85 6.16 0.03 -17.35
CA GLU A 85 5.83 0.44 -18.70
C GLU A 85 6.10 1.95 -18.91
N SER A 86 6.98 2.25 -19.87
CA SER A 86 7.55 3.59 -20.09
C SER A 86 6.61 4.61 -20.75
N ASN A 87 5.29 4.37 -20.74
CA ASN A 87 4.31 5.15 -21.51
C ASN A 87 3.31 5.95 -20.66
N ASN A 88 3.61 6.15 -19.37
CA ASN A 88 2.78 6.92 -18.46
C ASN A 88 3.60 8.07 -17.85
N ASP A 89 3.02 9.26 -17.69
CA ASP A 89 3.58 10.42 -16.98
C ASP A 89 3.75 10.16 -15.44
N ARG A 90 3.69 8.89 -15.04
CA ARG A 90 3.69 8.38 -13.65
C ARG A 90 4.91 7.52 -13.34
N SER A 91 5.86 7.45 -14.25
CA SER A 91 7.20 6.94 -14.00
C SER A 91 8.22 7.90 -14.58
N GLY A 92 9.45 7.84 -14.09
CA GLY A 92 10.45 8.80 -14.54
C GLY A 92 11.86 8.50 -14.09
N THR A 93 12.78 9.32 -14.61
CA THR A 93 14.20 9.26 -14.30
C THR A 93 14.70 10.64 -13.90
N ILE A 94 15.42 10.72 -12.78
CA ILE A 94 16.02 11.94 -12.27
C ILE A 94 17.55 11.78 -12.27
N HIS A 95 18.25 12.74 -12.89
CA HIS A 95 19.72 12.77 -12.88
C HIS A 95 20.22 13.87 -11.93
N LYS A 96 20.86 13.49 -10.82
CA LYS A 96 21.38 14.41 -9.80
C LYS A 96 22.66 13.86 -9.16
N ASP A 97 23.65 14.73 -8.94
CA ASP A 97 24.93 14.39 -8.30
C ASP A 97 25.67 13.17 -8.88
N GLY A 98 25.52 12.94 -10.20
CA GLY A 98 26.11 11.79 -10.88
C GLY A 98 25.38 10.46 -10.64
N THR A 99 24.25 10.49 -9.92
CA THR A 99 23.34 9.35 -9.74
C THR A 99 22.14 9.49 -10.67
N THR A 100 21.72 8.36 -11.23
CA THR A 100 20.46 8.22 -11.97
C THR A 100 19.47 7.52 -11.06
N ILE A 101 18.33 8.15 -10.80
CA ILE A 101 17.29 7.65 -9.90
C ILE A 101 16.05 7.36 -10.75
N HIS A 102 15.58 6.12 -10.78
CA HIS A 102 14.32 5.77 -11.44
C HIS A 102 13.22 5.65 -10.40
N TRP A 103 12.01 6.09 -10.76
CA TRP A 103 10.86 6.07 -9.87
C TRP A 103 9.59 5.72 -10.64
N ASN A 104 8.62 5.19 -9.91
CA ASN A 104 7.31 4.80 -10.42
C ASN A 104 6.22 5.08 -9.40
N SER A 105 5.10 5.66 -9.82
CA SER A 105 3.93 5.84 -8.97
C SER A 105 3.13 4.54 -8.93
N VAL A 106 3.02 3.96 -7.74
CA VAL A 106 2.31 2.69 -7.50
C VAL A 106 0.86 2.89 -7.09
N CYS A 107 0.50 4.11 -6.66
CA CYS A 107 -0.87 4.50 -6.37
C CYS A 107 -1.04 6.00 -6.56
N TRP A 108 -2.13 6.45 -7.18
CA TRP A 108 -2.44 7.87 -7.33
C TRP A 108 -3.94 8.14 -7.26
N ARG A 109 -4.27 9.35 -6.85
CA ARG A 109 -5.66 9.82 -6.84
C ARG A 109 -6.04 10.41 -8.19
N ARG A 110 -7.13 9.93 -8.78
CA ARG A 110 -7.74 10.46 -10.00
C ARG A 110 -8.51 11.76 -9.73
N PRO A 111 -8.80 12.57 -10.76
CA PRO A 111 -9.56 13.82 -10.60
C PRO A 111 -10.98 13.64 -10.03
N ASP A 112 -11.61 12.48 -10.26
CA ASP A 112 -12.92 12.11 -9.68
C ASP A 112 -12.84 11.72 -8.19
N GLY A 113 -11.64 11.67 -7.64
CA GLY A 113 -11.35 11.34 -6.25
C GLY A 113 -11.14 9.86 -5.97
N SER A 114 -11.31 8.99 -6.96
CA SER A 114 -10.96 7.57 -6.88
C SER A 114 -9.45 7.36 -6.86
N PHE A 115 -9.03 6.15 -6.49
CA PHE A 115 -7.62 5.76 -6.54
C PHE A 115 -7.39 4.75 -7.66
N GLU A 116 -6.20 4.81 -8.22
CA GLU A 116 -5.66 3.87 -9.20
C GLU A 116 -4.37 3.28 -8.66
N LEU A 117 -4.12 2.02 -8.95
CA LEU A 117 -2.89 1.32 -8.59
C LEU A 117 -2.12 1.02 -9.87
N ALA A 118 -0.80 0.94 -9.78
CA ALA A 118 0.03 0.35 -10.84
C ALA A 118 -0.07 -1.19 -10.84
N TYR A 119 -1.29 -1.70 -10.63
CA TYR A 119 -1.62 -3.11 -10.51
C TYR A 119 -3.10 -3.31 -10.83
N ASP A 120 -3.37 -3.93 -11.96
CA ASP A 120 -4.71 -4.35 -12.36
C ASP A 120 -4.87 -5.84 -12.05
N HIS A 121 -6.03 -6.22 -11.52
CA HIS A 121 -6.32 -7.61 -11.26
C HIS A 121 -7.84 -7.87 -11.26
N PRO A 122 -8.34 -9.01 -11.78
CA PRO A 122 -9.77 -9.35 -11.72
C PRO A 122 -10.38 -9.38 -10.32
N GLN A 123 -9.56 -9.49 -9.27
CA GLN A 123 -10.03 -9.38 -7.88
C GLN A 123 -10.41 -7.94 -7.48
N PHE A 124 -10.01 -6.94 -8.26
CA PHE A 124 -10.41 -5.52 -8.12
C PHE A 124 -11.45 -5.09 -9.16
N GLY A 125 -11.87 -5.99 -10.05
CA GLY A 125 -12.86 -5.71 -11.09
C GLY A 125 -12.25 -5.38 -12.46
N ASP A 126 -10.94 -5.56 -12.63
CA ASP A 126 -10.27 -5.34 -13.91
C ASP A 126 -10.42 -6.54 -14.86
N ASP A 127 -10.33 -6.30 -16.16
CA ASP A 127 -10.50 -7.36 -17.18
C ASP A 127 -9.34 -8.37 -17.19
N ARG A 128 -8.14 -7.94 -16.80
CA ARG A 128 -6.90 -8.73 -16.88
C ARG A 128 -5.96 -8.38 -15.74
N ARG A 129 -5.00 -9.28 -15.48
CA ARG A 129 -3.88 -9.01 -14.59
C ARG A 129 -2.80 -8.21 -15.33
N GLN A 130 -2.42 -7.06 -14.79
CA GLN A 130 -1.28 -6.24 -15.23
C GLN A 130 -0.52 -5.77 -14.00
N VAL A 131 0.82 -5.88 -14.02
CA VAL A 131 1.67 -5.55 -12.88
C VAL A 131 2.71 -4.55 -13.34
N ASP A 132 2.53 -3.29 -12.96
CA ASP A 132 3.39 -2.17 -13.33
C ASP A 132 4.12 -1.64 -12.08
N THR A 133 4.57 -2.55 -11.21
CA THR A 133 5.29 -2.22 -9.97
C THR A 133 6.30 -3.31 -9.62
N GLY A 134 7.45 -2.90 -9.08
CA GLY A 134 8.51 -3.81 -8.62
C GLY A 134 8.31 -4.35 -7.19
N ILE A 135 7.35 -3.82 -6.42
CA ILE A 135 7.15 -4.19 -5.02
C ILE A 135 6.84 -5.67 -4.81
N PHE A 136 6.07 -6.31 -5.70
CA PHE A 136 5.71 -7.71 -5.51
C PHE A 136 6.91 -8.64 -5.69
N ASP A 137 7.76 -8.40 -6.69
CA ASP A 137 9.02 -9.12 -6.88
C ASP A 137 9.97 -8.87 -5.70
N ARG A 138 10.12 -7.61 -5.28
CA ARG A 138 10.92 -7.27 -4.09
C ARG A 138 10.42 -8.02 -2.86
N LEU A 139 9.11 -8.00 -2.58
CA LEU A 139 8.55 -8.74 -1.43
C LEU A 139 8.69 -10.25 -1.55
N SER A 140 8.61 -10.80 -2.76
CA SER A 140 8.87 -12.22 -3.05
C SER A 140 10.28 -12.60 -2.62
N ASP A 141 11.28 -11.81 -3.06
CA ASP A 141 12.68 -12.03 -2.71
C ASP A 141 12.94 -11.86 -1.21
N LEU A 142 12.35 -10.85 -0.58
CA LEU A 142 12.52 -10.57 0.86
C LEU A 142 11.89 -11.63 1.76
N ARG A 143 10.83 -12.30 1.29
CA ARG A 143 10.08 -13.32 2.05
C ARG A 143 10.47 -14.75 1.70
N ASP A 144 11.25 -14.95 0.64
CA ASP A 144 11.55 -16.26 0.08
C ASP A 144 10.26 -17.04 -0.25
N GLU A 145 9.31 -16.35 -0.88
CA GLU A 145 8.00 -16.87 -1.27
C GLU A 145 7.70 -16.49 -2.72
N PRO A 146 6.97 -17.29 -3.51
CA PRO A 146 6.64 -16.93 -4.89
C PRO A 146 5.78 -15.66 -4.94
N VAL A 147 5.97 -14.84 -5.99
CA VAL A 147 5.19 -13.62 -6.27
C VAL A 147 3.68 -13.84 -6.15
N SER A 148 3.16 -14.98 -6.63
CA SER A 148 1.73 -15.31 -6.52
C SER A 148 1.24 -15.40 -5.07
N ALA A 149 2.06 -15.90 -4.14
CA ALA A 149 1.70 -15.93 -2.71
C ALA A 149 1.72 -14.53 -2.09
N VAL A 150 2.60 -13.65 -2.57
CA VAL A 150 2.62 -12.23 -2.18
C VAL A 150 1.35 -11.52 -2.66
N GLU A 151 0.97 -11.71 -3.91
CA GLU A 151 -0.27 -11.17 -4.48
C GLU A 151 -1.51 -11.69 -3.75
N ASP A 152 -1.58 -13.00 -3.45
CA ASP A 152 -2.69 -13.57 -2.67
C ASP A 152 -2.78 -12.97 -1.27
N ALA A 153 -1.64 -12.68 -0.64
CA ALA A 153 -1.60 -11.98 0.64
C ALA A 153 -2.06 -10.51 0.51
N PHE A 154 -1.68 -9.82 -0.57
CA PHE A 154 -2.14 -8.47 -0.86
C PHE A 154 -3.65 -8.43 -1.05
N HIS A 155 -4.20 -9.28 -1.92
CA HIS A 155 -5.64 -9.41 -2.15
C HIS A 155 -6.43 -9.68 -0.87
N ARG A 156 -5.90 -10.57 -0.02
CA ARG A 156 -6.53 -10.93 1.25
C ARG A 156 -6.55 -9.76 2.23
N ARG A 157 -5.43 -9.06 2.39
CA ARG A 157 -5.34 -7.86 3.25
C ARG A 157 -6.19 -6.71 2.72
N HIS A 158 -6.26 -6.53 1.40
CA HIS A 158 -7.13 -5.53 0.78
C HIS A 158 -8.60 -5.78 1.14
N ARG A 159 -9.08 -7.03 1.05
CA ARG A 159 -10.43 -7.39 1.48
C ARG A 159 -10.68 -7.10 2.96
N TYR A 160 -9.68 -7.29 3.83
CA TYR A 160 -9.83 -6.95 5.26
C TYR A 160 -9.98 -5.44 5.46
N VAL A 161 -9.18 -4.63 4.77
CA VAL A 161 -9.33 -3.17 4.85
C VAL A 161 -10.68 -2.72 4.31
N GLN A 162 -11.14 -3.26 3.18
CA GLN A 162 -12.48 -2.96 2.65
C GLN A 162 -13.58 -3.32 3.66
N TYR A 163 -13.47 -4.45 4.32
CA TYR A 163 -14.40 -4.86 5.37
C TYR A 163 -14.39 -3.89 6.56
N LEU A 164 -13.22 -3.53 7.08
CA LEU A 164 -13.08 -2.57 8.19
C LEU A 164 -13.76 -1.23 7.86
N VAL A 165 -13.60 -0.76 6.61
CA VAL A 165 -14.26 0.45 6.11
C VAL A 165 -15.78 0.28 6.00
N GLN A 166 -16.26 -0.86 5.49
CA GLN A 166 -17.70 -1.14 5.36
C GLN A 166 -18.41 -1.21 6.71
N GLU A 167 -17.76 -1.79 7.73
CA GLU A 167 -18.30 -1.84 9.10
C GLU A 167 -18.12 -0.53 9.87
N GLY A 168 -17.46 0.48 9.28
CA GLY A 168 -17.24 1.76 9.93
C GLY A 168 -16.34 1.69 11.16
N LEU A 169 -15.46 0.69 11.24
CA LEU A 169 -14.50 0.52 12.34
C LEU A 169 -13.46 1.63 12.28
N THR A 170 -13.71 2.68 13.06
CA THR A 170 -12.92 3.91 13.10
C THR A 170 -12.28 4.16 14.48
N ASP A 171 -12.70 3.40 15.49
CA ASP A 171 -12.09 3.44 16.82
C ASP A 171 -10.74 2.73 16.81
N PHE A 172 -9.77 3.32 17.53
CA PHE A 172 -8.41 2.83 17.58
C PHE A 172 -8.31 1.46 18.26
N ASP A 173 -8.93 1.30 19.43
CA ASP A 173 -8.81 0.06 20.22
C ASP A 173 -9.52 -1.09 19.51
N ASP A 174 -10.68 -0.83 18.90
CA ASP A 174 -11.41 -1.81 18.10
C ASP A 174 -10.61 -2.24 16.87
N LEU A 175 -10.00 -1.28 16.15
CA LEU A 175 -9.15 -1.58 14.99
C LEU A 175 -7.95 -2.45 15.38
N PHE A 176 -7.22 -2.08 16.43
CA PHE A 176 -6.06 -2.87 16.88
C PHE A 176 -6.47 -4.24 17.41
N GLY A 177 -7.63 -4.35 18.06
CA GLY A 177 -8.20 -5.64 18.46
C GLY A 177 -8.43 -6.57 17.26
N VAL A 178 -9.05 -6.07 16.20
CA VAL A 178 -9.27 -6.86 14.96
C VAL A 178 -7.94 -7.23 14.29
N LEU A 179 -6.98 -6.32 14.23
CA LEU A 179 -5.67 -6.60 13.62
C LEU A 179 -4.88 -7.67 14.41
N ALA A 180 -4.89 -7.61 15.75
CA ALA A 180 -4.26 -8.61 16.59
C ALA A 180 -4.92 -10.00 16.46
N ASP A 181 -6.25 -10.02 16.34
CA ASP A 181 -7.01 -11.24 16.10
C ASP A 181 -6.73 -11.84 14.71
N LEU A 182 -6.55 -10.99 13.68
CA LEU A 182 -6.14 -11.42 12.34
C LEU A 182 -4.73 -12.02 12.34
N GLU A 183 -3.80 -11.42 13.10
CA GLU A 183 -2.43 -11.94 13.25
C GLU A 183 -2.41 -13.28 13.99
N THR A 184 -3.24 -13.44 15.03
CA THR A 184 -3.26 -14.64 15.87
C THR A 184 -3.99 -15.81 15.23
N ASN A 185 -5.16 -15.58 14.65
CA ASN A 185 -5.98 -16.61 14.02
C ASN A 185 -6.85 -16.03 12.90
N GLU A 186 -6.21 -15.83 11.75
CA GLU A 186 -6.85 -15.28 10.56
C GLU A 186 -8.15 -16.01 10.18
N ALA A 187 -8.15 -17.35 10.19
CA ALA A 187 -9.32 -18.14 9.79
C ALA A 187 -10.53 -17.92 10.71
N ALA A 188 -10.32 -17.95 12.03
CA ALA A 188 -11.39 -17.72 13.00
C ALA A 188 -11.90 -16.27 12.95
N THR A 189 -10.99 -15.31 12.75
CA THR A 189 -11.32 -13.90 12.65
C THR A 189 -12.13 -13.62 11.40
N VAL A 190 -11.72 -14.13 10.23
CA VAL A 190 -12.49 -14.00 8.98
C VAL A 190 -13.88 -14.62 9.11
N GLU A 191 -13.99 -15.79 9.74
CA GLU A 191 -15.30 -16.44 9.93
C GLU A 191 -16.21 -15.66 10.89
N ARG A 192 -15.64 -14.98 11.90
CA ARG A 192 -16.38 -14.05 12.76
C ARG A 192 -16.85 -12.82 11.98
N LEU A 193 -15.96 -12.21 11.19
CA LEU A 193 -16.25 -11.04 10.37
C LEU A 193 -17.34 -11.35 9.32
N ARG A 194 -17.29 -12.53 8.69
CA ARG A 194 -18.33 -13.01 7.76
C ARG A 194 -19.70 -13.20 8.42
N ARG A 195 -19.73 -13.72 9.66
CA ARG A 195 -21.00 -13.90 10.40
C ARG A 195 -21.62 -12.58 10.85
N GLN A 196 -20.82 -11.56 11.15
CA GLN A 196 -21.32 -10.24 11.54
C GLN A 196 -21.87 -9.44 10.35
N ALA A 197 -21.27 -9.55 9.17
CA ALA A 197 -21.79 -8.93 7.94
C ALA A 197 -23.06 -9.61 7.37
N GLY A 198 -23.49 -10.73 7.96
CA GLY A 198 -24.62 -11.53 7.51
C GLY A 198 -25.90 -11.35 8.35
N THR A 199 -26.41 -10.13 8.57
CA THR A 199 -27.79 -9.91 9.05
C THR A 199 -28.33 -8.55 8.60
N PRO A 200 -29.40 -8.53 7.77
CA PRO A 200 -30.72 -8.26 8.35
C PRO A 200 -31.64 -9.46 8.16
N ASP A 201 -32.01 -10.07 9.27
CA ASP A 201 -33.10 -11.02 9.34
C ASP A 201 -34.41 -10.22 9.31
N SER A 202 -35.32 -10.58 8.41
CA SER A 202 -36.73 -10.58 8.78
C SER A 202 -37.53 -11.56 7.93
N PRO A 203 -38.56 -12.16 8.54
CA PRO A 203 -38.99 -13.53 8.28
C PRO A 203 -40.32 -13.57 7.51
N GLN A 204 -40.80 -14.80 7.30
CA GLN A 204 -42.12 -15.26 6.85
C GLN A 204 -42.17 -15.81 5.43
N LEU A 205 -42.21 -17.14 5.36
CA LEU A 205 -43.27 -17.83 4.64
C LEU A 205 -43.76 -18.98 5.52
N GLU A 206 -44.84 -18.70 6.26
CA GLU A 206 -45.80 -19.74 6.59
C GLU A 206 -46.32 -20.34 5.28
N VAL A 207 -46.20 -21.66 5.13
CA VAL A 207 -47.18 -22.41 4.34
C VAL A 207 -47.61 -23.56 5.22
N GLY A 208 -48.88 -23.48 5.62
CA GLY A 208 -49.48 -24.27 6.67
C GLY A 208 -49.46 -25.78 6.42
N THR A 209 -49.46 -26.49 7.54
CA THR A 209 -50.02 -27.82 7.68
C THR A 209 -51.49 -27.81 7.27
N GLY A 210 -51.86 -28.72 6.38
CA GLY A 210 -53.25 -29.09 6.11
C GLY A 210 -53.27 -30.53 5.58
N ASP A 211 -53.57 -31.47 6.48
CA ASP A 211 -54.11 -32.80 6.17
C ASP A 211 -55.47 -32.65 5.50
N ASP A 212 -55.66 -33.31 4.35
CA ASP A 212 -56.76 -34.27 4.05
C ASP A 212 -56.54 -34.91 2.66
#